data_AF-Q8VXN8-F1
#
_entry.id   AF-Q8VXN8-F1
#
_cell.length_a   1.000
_cell.length_b   1.000
_cell.length_c   1.000
_cell.angle_alpha   90.00
_cell.angle_beta   90.00
_cell.angle_gamma   90.00
#
_symmetry.space_group_name_H-M   'P 1'
#
loop_
_entity.id
_entity.type
_entity.pdbx_description
1 polymer ?
#
loop_
_entity_poly.entity_id
_entity_poly.type
_entity_poly.pdbx_seq_one_letter_code
_entity_poly.pdbx_strand_id
1 'polypeptide(L)'
;SHAPGRHGRGIFDGDGMGMNMVSKGVQNVLDYLQTDFPDMEVISISGNFCADKKPAAVNWIEGRGKSVVCEAVIKEETVKRVLKTTVPALVELNTMKNLVGSAVAGSLGGFNAHASNIVTAVFIATGQDPAQNVESSQCITLIESVNDGKDLHISVTIPSPSK
;
A
#
# COMPACT_ATOMS: atom_id res chain seq x y z
N SER A 1 17.36 26.91 22.80
CA SER A 1 17.76 25.67 22.09
C SER A 1 16.49 25.02 21.57
N HIS A 2 16.29 24.99 20.24
CA HIS A 2 15.14 24.26 19.68
C HIS A 2 15.40 22.76 19.83
N ALA A 3 14.60 22.08 20.65
CA ALA A 3 14.60 20.62 20.68
C ALA A 3 14.16 20.09 19.29
N PRO A 4 14.76 19.02 18.77
CA PRO A 4 14.34 18.45 17.49
C PRO A 4 12.89 17.97 17.57
N GLY A 5 12.10 18.27 16.54
CA GLY A 5 10.70 17.85 16.46
C GLY A 5 10.56 16.33 16.48
N ARG A 6 9.71 15.81 17.38
CA ARG A 6 9.43 14.37 17.52
C ARG A 6 8.15 14.01 16.78
N HIS A 7 8.11 12.84 16.15
CA HIS A 7 6.95 12.32 15.44
C HIS A 7 6.54 10.96 16.02
N GLY A 8 5.26 10.80 16.34
CA GLY A 8 4.68 9.53 16.79
C GLY A 8 3.71 8.96 15.75
N ARG A 9 3.53 7.62 15.76
CA ARG A 9 2.56 6.91 14.89
C ARG A 9 1.62 6.08 15.76
N GLY A 10 0.34 6.45 15.81
CA GLY A 10 -0.70 5.67 16.46
C GLY A 10 -1.29 4.61 15.54
N ILE A 11 -1.50 3.40 16.07
CA ILE A 11 -2.13 2.26 15.36
C ILE A 11 -3.38 1.86 16.14
N PHE A 12 -4.47 1.55 15.45
CA PHE A 12 -5.73 1.12 16.04
C PHE A 12 -6.34 -0.01 15.21
N ASP A 13 -6.81 -1.06 15.87
CA ASP A 13 -7.48 -2.19 15.24
C ASP A 13 -8.99 -2.14 15.50
N GLY A 14 -9.78 -2.00 14.43
CA GLY A 14 -11.24 -2.04 14.40
C GLY A 14 -11.76 -2.12 12.95
N ASP A 15 -13.05 -2.42 12.74
CA ASP A 15 -13.59 -2.68 11.40
C ASP A 15 -13.88 -1.45 10.53
N GLY A 16 -13.91 -0.24 11.11
CA GLY A 16 -13.98 1.00 10.35
C GLY A 16 -12.62 1.49 9.87
N MET A 17 -12.58 2.35 8.85
CA MET A 17 -11.37 3.07 8.39
C MET A 17 -10.63 3.76 9.55
N GLY A 18 -11.36 4.19 10.58
CA GLY A 18 -10.80 4.48 11.90
C GLY A 18 -10.10 5.83 12.05
N MET A 19 -10.01 6.66 11.01
CA MET A 19 -9.31 7.95 11.05
C MET A 19 -9.77 8.86 12.21
N ASN A 20 -11.07 9.01 12.41
CA ASN A 20 -11.61 9.81 13.53
C ASN A 20 -11.38 9.18 14.91
N MET A 21 -11.33 7.84 14.96
CA MET A 21 -11.09 7.11 16.20
C MET A 21 -9.62 7.21 16.62
N VAL A 22 -8.70 7.05 15.67
CA VAL A 22 -7.25 7.21 15.86
C VAL A 22 -6.95 8.63 16.33
N SER A 23 -7.50 9.66 15.67
CA SER A 23 -7.26 11.06 16.05
C SER A 23 -7.71 11.36 17.48
N LYS A 24 -8.87 10.84 17.91
CA LYS A 24 -9.35 11.00 19.30
C LYS A 24 -8.47 10.25 20.30
N GLY A 25 -8.04 9.03 19.96
CA GLY A 25 -7.13 8.25 20.80
C GLY A 25 -5.77 8.93 20.97
N VAL A 26 -5.19 9.46 19.89
CA VAL A 26 -3.92 10.19 19.92
C VAL A 26 -4.05 11.47 20.76
N GLN A 27 -5.15 12.22 20.64
CA GLN A 27 -5.36 13.41 21.48
C GLN A 27 -5.32 13.07 22.97
N ASN A 28 -6.04 12.04 23.40
CA ASN A 28 -6.05 11.63 24.81
C ASN A 28 -4.65 11.20 25.31
N VAL A 29 -3.86 10.54 24.47
CA VAL A 29 -2.48 10.15 24.80
C VAL A 29 -1.58 11.38 24.90
N LEU A 30 -1.72 12.35 24.00
CA LEU A 30 -0.97 13.60 24.06
C LEU A 30 -1.30 14.40 25.32
N ASP A 31 -2.59 14.51 25.68
CA ASP A 31 -3.05 15.19 26.89
C ASP A 31 -2.46 14.53 28.15
N TYR A 32 -2.39 13.19 28.19
CA TYR A 32 -1.74 12.45 29.26
C TYR A 32 -0.21 12.70 29.28
N LEU A 33 0.46 12.66 28.13
CA LEU A 33 1.90 12.91 28.08
C LEU A 33 2.28 14.32 28.54
N GLN A 34 1.41 15.32 28.34
CA GLN A 34 1.63 16.67 28.84
C GLN A 34 1.61 16.76 30.38
N THR A 35 1.01 15.79 31.09
CA THR A 35 1.09 15.77 32.56
C THR A 35 2.48 15.39 33.04
N ASP A 36 3.15 14.48 32.33
CA ASP A 36 4.50 14.00 32.67
C ASP A 36 5.60 14.88 32.05
N PHE A 37 5.31 15.55 30.94
CA PHE A 37 6.20 16.46 30.21
C PHE A 37 5.54 17.83 29.99
N PRO A 38 5.48 18.71 31.00
CA PRO A 38 4.74 19.99 30.92
C PRO A 38 5.35 20.99 29.94
N ASP A 39 6.61 20.79 29.54
CA ASP A 39 7.32 21.58 28.53
C ASP A 39 7.06 21.08 27.09
N MET A 40 6.31 19.99 26.93
CA MET A 40 5.93 19.46 25.61
C MET A 40 4.87 20.32 24.93
N GLU A 41 5.22 20.88 23.77
CA GLU A 41 4.30 21.59 22.89
C GLU A 41 3.77 20.67 21.77
N VAL A 42 2.44 20.53 21.69
CA VAL A 42 1.79 19.80 20.61
C VAL A 42 1.53 20.75 19.44
N ILE A 43 2.31 20.62 18.37
CA ILE A 43 2.17 21.46 17.17
C ILE A 43 0.99 21.00 16.29
N SER A 44 0.82 19.69 16.14
CA SER A 44 -0.26 19.10 15.34
C SER A 44 -0.49 17.64 15.73
N ILE A 45 -1.74 17.18 15.71
CA ILE A 45 -2.11 15.76 15.86
C ILE A 45 -1.63 14.95 14.65
N SER A 46 -1.58 15.57 13.46
CA SER A 46 -1.06 14.94 12.24
C SER A 46 0.23 15.64 11.80
N GLY A 47 1.37 15.00 12.10
CA GLY A 47 2.70 15.41 11.63
C GLY A 47 3.07 14.81 10.28
N ASN A 48 2.11 14.36 9.47
CA ASN A 48 2.30 13.64 8.21
C ASN A 48 3.05 12.29 8.29
N PHE A 49 3.47 11.85 9.47
CA PHE A 49 4.14 10.56 9.69
C PHE A 49 3.18 9.35 9.67
N CYS A 50 1.86 9.60 9.70
CA CYS A 50 0.87 8.60 9.30
C CYS A 50 0.83 8.38 7.78
N ALA A 51 1.21 9.41 7.01
CA ALA A 51 1.00 9.60 5.58
C ALA A 51 -0.38 9.17 5.06
N ASP A 52 -1.44 9.89 5.46
CA ASP A 52 -2.75 9.79 4.84
C ASP A 52 -2.77 10.51 3.47
N LYS A 53 -3.28 9.86 2.42
CA LYS A 53 -3.49 10.44 1.08
C LYS A 53 -2.21 11.00 0.42
N LYS A 54 -1.05 10.48 0.81
CA LYS A 54 0.27 10.91 0.33
C LYS A 54 1.16 9.70 0.08
N PRO A 55 1.98 9.70 -0.98
CA PRO A 55 2.95 8.65 -1.19
C PRO A 55 4.03 8.74 -0.10
N ALA A 56 4.23 7.65 0.64
CA ALA A 56 5.25 7.59 1.68
C ALA A 56 5.84 6.20 1.86
N ALA A 57 7.14 6.15 2.12
CA ALA A 57 7.88 4.91 2.29
C ALA A 57 7.46 4.17 3.54
N VAL A 58 7.08 4.90 4.61
CA VAL A 58 6.58 4.31 5.85
C VAL A 58 5.32 3.48 5.62
N ASN A 59 4.42 3.88 4.71
CA ASN A 59 3.24 3.07 4.39
C ASN A 59 3.62 1.80 3.60
N TRP A 60 4.65 1.86 2.77
CA TRP A 60 5.14 0.71 2.01
C TRP A 60 5.84 -0.32 2.90
N ILE A 61 6.68 0.15 3.82
CA ILE A 61 7.55 -0.69 4.66
C ILE A 61 6.81 -1.22 5.88
N GLU A 62 6.16 -0.32 6.63
CA GLU A 62 5.50 -0.65 7.90
C GLU A 62 4.02 -0.99 7.73
N GLY A 63 3.50 -0.88 6.51
CA GLY A 63 2.07 -1.01 6.22
C GLY A 63 1.23 0.15 6.76
N ARG A 64 -0.03 0.20 6.33
CA ARG A 64 -1.09 1.07 6.85
C ARG A 64 -2.44 0.46 6.52
N GLY A 65 -3.26 0.14 7.51
CA GLY A 65 -4.50 -0.62 7.28
C GLY A 65 -4.23 -2.13 7.24
N LYS A 66 -4.73 -2.84 6.22
CA LYS A 66 -4.64 -4.31 6.14
C LYS A 66 -3.69 -4.78 5.03
N SER A 67 -2.52 -5.33 5.34
CA SER A 67 -1.69 -5.94 4.28
C SER A 67 -2.39 -7.17 3.66
N VAL A 68 -2.45 -7.24 2.33
CA VAL A 68 -3.10 -8.33 1.58
C VAL A 68 -2.15 -8.87 0.51
N VAL A 69 -2.11 -10.20 0.41
CA VAL A 69 -1.44 -10.94 -0.66
C VAL A 69 -2.46 -11.84 -1.35
N CYS A 70 -2.46 -11.85 -2.68
CA CYS A 70 -3.27 -12.76 -3.49
C CYS A 70 -2.39 -13.42 -4.55
N GLU A 71 -2.58 -14.71 -4.79
CA GLU A 71 -1.84 -15.48 -5.78
C GLU A 71 -2.74 -16.43 -6.57
N ALA A 72 -2.31 -16.75 -7.79
CA ALA A 72 -2.98 -17.71 -8.65
C ALA A 72 -2.00 -18.39 -9.62
N VAL A 73 -2.32 -19.62 -10.03
CA VAL A 73 -1.64 -20.33 -11.12
C VAL A 73 -2.57 -20.41 -12.33
N ILE A 74 -2.14 -19.88 -13.46
CA ILE A 74 -2.88 -19.86 -14.72
C ILE A 74 -2.22 -20.84 -15.69
N LYS A 75 -3.00 -21.83 -16.17
CA LYS A 75 -2.51 -22.85 -17.09
C LYS A 75 -2.09 -22.28 -18.45
N GLU A 76 -1.07 -22.87 -19.07
CA GLU A 76 -0.55 -22.47 -20.40
C GLU A 76 -1.67 -22.25 -21.43
N GLU A 77 -2.60 -23.20 -21.52
CA GLU A 77 -3.72 -23.14 -22.46
C GLU A 77 -4.60 -21.92 -22.22
N THR A 78 -4.82 -21.54 -20.95
CA THR A 78 -5.60 -20.35 -20.60
C THR A 78 -4.84 -19.08 -20.96
N VAL A 79 -3.53 -19.04 -20.72
CA VAL A 79 -2.67 -17.91 -21.11
C VAL A 79 -2.73 -17.70 -22.63
N LYS A 80 -2.54 -18.76 -23.43
CA LYS A 80 -2.60 -18.67 -24.90
C LYS A 80 -4.00 -18.35 -25.40
N ARG A 81 -5.03 -19.04 -24.89
CA ARG A 81 -6.41 -18.94 -25.41
C ARG A 81 -7.11 -17.67 -24.96
N VAL A 82 -6.89 -17.20 -23.74
CA VAL A 82 -7.61 -16.06 -23.16
C VAL A 82 -6.75 -14.79 -23.19
N LEU A 83 -5.52 -14.86 -22.67
CA LEU A 83 -4.62 -13.70 -22.60
C LEU A 83 -3.90 -13.42 -23.93
N LYS A 84 -3.98 -14.34 -24.90
CA LYS A 84 -3.42 -14.21 -26.26
C LYS A 84 -1.92 -13.93 -26.27
N THR A 85 -1.21 -14.53 -25.31
CA THR A 85 0.24 -14.36 -25.12
C THR A 85 0.88 -15.68 -24.66
N THR A 86 2.17 -15.65 -24.33
CA THR A 86 2.92 -16.79 -23.79
C THR A 86 3.40 -16.50 -22.37
N VAL A 87 3.63 -17.55 -21.57
CA VAL A 87 4.17 -17.43 -20.21
C VAL A 87 5.53 -16.71 -20.18
N PRO A 88 6.52 -17.06 -21.03
CA PRO A 88 7.81 -16.36 -21.04
C PRO A 88 7.67 -14.87 -21.34
N ALA A 89 6.80 -14.49 -22.29
CA ALA A 89 6.58 -13.08 -22.63
C ALA A 89 5.98 -12.28 -21.47
N LEU A 90 5.09 -12.87 -20.68
CA LEU A 90 4.52 -12.22 -19.49
C LEU A 90 5.53 -12.07 -18.35
N VAL A 91 6.38 -13.08 -18.12
CA VAL A 91 7.45 -13.02 -17.11
C VAL A 91 8.46 -11.92 -17.47
N GLU A 92 8.89 -11.88 -18.73
CA GLU A 92 9.80 -10.86 -19.25
C GLU A 92 9.17 -9.46 -19.15
N LEU A 93 7.92 -9.30 -19.60
CA LEU A 93 7.18 -8.04 -19.50
C LEU A 93 7.06 -7.56 -18.06
N ASN A 94 6.72 -8.44 -17.11
CA ASN A 94 6.62 -8.07 -15.70
C ASN A 94 7.95 -7.56 -15.17
N THR A 95 9.03 -8.29 -15.47
CA THR A 95 10.38 -7.94 -15.02
C THR A 95 10.80 -6.58 -15.58
N MET A 96 10.67 -6.38 -16.90
CA MET A 96 11.09 -5.15 -17.56
C MET A 96 10.21 -3.95 -17.18
N LYS A 97 8.90 -4.15 -17.09
CA LYS A 97 7.93 -3.06 -16.89
C LYS A 97 7.67 -2.74 -15.43
N ASN A 98 7.28 -3.75 -14.64
CA ASN A 98 6.83 -3.55 -13.26
C ASN A 98 7.99 -3.47 -12.28
N LEU A 99 9.11 -4.15 -12.55
CA LEU A 99 10.26 -4.15 -11.64
C LEU A 99 11.33 -3.16 -12.10
N VAL A 100 12.03 -3.46 -13.20
CA VAL A 100 13.14 -2.65 -13.70
C VAL A 100 12.68 -1.25 -14.09
N GLY A 101 11.60 -1.14 -14.87
CA GLY A 101 11.04 0.15 -15.29
C GLY A 101 10.63 1.03 -14.10
N SER A 102 9.90 0.48 -13.14
CA SER A 102 9.52 1.20 -11.92
C SER A 102 10.73 1.59 -11.05
N ALA A 103 11.76 0.73 -10.96
CA ALA A 103 12.99 1.04 -10.24
C ALA A 103 13.75 2.20 -10.90
N VAL A 104 13.91 2.19 -12.23
CA VAL A 104 14.54 3.28 -12.99
C VAL A 104 13.76 4.58 -12.85
N ALA A 105 12.43 4.51 -12.79
CA ALA A 105 11.57 5.66 -12.59
C ALA A 105 11.60 6.23 -11.15
N GLY A 106 12.27 5.56 -10.20
CA GLY A 106 12.27 5.96 -8.79
C GLY A 106 10.90 5.78 -8.12
N SER A 107 10.10 4.81 -8.58
CA SER A 107 8.76 4.57 -8.06
C SER A 107 8.81 4.00 -6.63
N LEU A 108 7.93 4.51 -5.76
CA LEU A 108 7.81 4.07 -4.37
C LEU A 108 6.49 3.31 -4.19
N GLY A 109 6.60 1.97 -4.13
CA GLY A 109 5.44 1.08 -4.02
C GLY A 109 4.64 0.91 -5.32
N GLY A 110 5.06 1.52 -6.43
CA GLY A 110 4.40 1.39 -7.74
C GLY A 110 5.01 0.32 -8.64
N PHE A 111 5.17 -0.90 -8.13
CA PHE A 111 5.77 -2.04 -8.86
C PHE A 111 4.69 -2.91 -9.52
N ASN A 112 3.76 -2.27 -10.22
CA ASN A 112 2.57 -2.90 -10.79
C ASN A 112 2.17 -2.21 -12.11
N ALA A 113 1.15 -2.76 -12.78
CA ALA A 113 0.68 -2.20 -14.05
C ALA A 113 -0.34 -1.08 -13.87
N HIS A 114 -1.40 -1.32 -13.11
CA HIS A 114 -2.54 -0.40 -12.97
C HIS A 114 -3.39 -0.75 -11.75
N ALA A 115 -2.79 -1.13 -10.62
CA ALA A 115 -3.52 -1.46 -9.39
C ALA A 115 -4.50 -0.34 -8.98
N SER A 116 -4.05 0.92 -9.13
CA SER A 116 -4.83 2.15 -8.92
C SER A 116 -6.19 2.16 -9.62
N ASN A 117 -6.28 1.63 -10.84
CA ASN A 117 -7.55 1.61 -11.58
C ASN A 117 -8.59 0.71 -10.92
N ILE A 118 -8.17 -0.50 -10.50
CA ILE A 118 -9.05 -1.47 -9.86
C ILE A 118 -9.45 -0.99 -8.46
N VAL A 119 -8.48 -0.51 -7.68
CA VAL A 119 -8.72 0.03 -6.33
C VAL A 119 -9.70 1.20 -6.38
N THR A 120 -9.50 2.17 -7.28
CA THR A 120 -10.40 3.31 -7.44
C THR A 120 -11.82 2.87 -7.81
N ALA A 121 -11.97 1.93 -8.74
CA ALA A 121 -13.29 1.44 -9.16
C ALA A 121 -14.04 0.76 -8.00
N VAL A 122 -13.35 -0.09 -7.24
CA VAL A 122 -13.93 -0.75 -6.05
C VAL A 122 -14.26 0.28 -4.97
N PHE A 123 -13.39 1.26 -4.72
CA PHE A 123 -13.61 2.29 -3.70
C PHE A 123 -14.87 3.11 -4.01
N ILE A 124 -15.01 3.57 -5.26
CA ILE A 124 -16.20 4.31 -5.69
C ILE A 124 -17.45 3.42 -5.59
N ALA A 125 -17.38 2.18 -6.05
CA ALA A 125 -18.53 1.26 -6.04
C ALA A 125 -18.98 0.88 -4.63
N THR A 126 -18.08 0.90 -3.64
CA THR A 126 -18.35 0.48 -2.25
C THR A 126 -18.44 1.65 -1.27
N GLY A 127 -18.35 2.90 -1.75
CA GLY A 127 -18.49 4.11 -0.92
C GLY A 127 -17.26 4.42 -0.05
N GLN A 128 -16.07 3.93 -0.40
CA GLN A 128 -14.82 4.27 0.26
C GLN A 128 -14.29 5.64 -0.19
N ASP A 129 -13.28 6.17 0.49
CA ASP A 129 -12.64 7.45 0.15
C ASP A 129 -11.66 7.29 -1.03
N PRO A 130 -11.99 7.79 -2.24
CA PRO A 130 -11.13 7.61 -3.42
C PRO A 130 -9.77 8.31 -3.30
N ALA A 131 -9.63 9.31 -2.42
CA ALA A 131 -8.34 9.98 -2.21
C ALA A 131 -7.30 9.06 -1.56
N GLN A 132 -7.75 8.03 -0.84
CA GLN A 132 -6.86 7.03 -0.23
C GLN A 132 -6.32 6.00 -1.23
N ASN A 133 -6.70 6.10 -2.51
CA ASN A 133 -6.09 5.33 -3.58
C ASN A 133 -4.57 5.61 -3.70
N VAL A 134 -4.09 6.78 -3.26
CA VAL A 134 -2.66 7.13 -3.29
C VAL A 134 -1.83 6.10 -2.53
N GLU A 135 -2.25 5.72 -1.33
CA GLU A 135 -1.60 4.68 -0.53
C GLU A 135 -2.13 3.28 -0.86
N SER A 136 -3.43 3.12 -1.10
CA SER A 136 -4.06 1.80 -1.26
C SER A 136 -3.72 1.11 -2.57
N SER A 137 -3.19 1.84 -3.54
CA SER A 137 -2.69 1.29 -4.81
C SER A 137 -1.19 0.99 -4.82
N GLN A 138 -0.49 1.21 -3.70
CA GLN A 138 0.85 0.68 -3.52
C GLN A 138 0.79 -0.84 -3.62
N CYS A 139 1.48 -1.38 -4.61
CA CYS A 139 1.33 -2.76 -5.02
C CYS A 139 2.60 -3.23 -5.73
N ILE A 140 3.03 -4.45 -5.42
CA ILE A 140 4.02 -5.21 -6.19
C ILE A 140 3.36 -6.40 -6.87
N THR A 141 3.59 -6.54 -8.18
CA THR A 141 3.14 -7.68 -8.97
C THR A 141 4.35 -8.53 -9.34
N LEU A 142 4.32 -9.79 -8.97
CA LEU A 142 5.34 -10.78 -9.33
C LEU A 142 4.72 -11.82 -10.24
N ILE A 143 5.47 -12.22 -11.26
CA ILE A 143 5.06 -13.22 -12.23
C ILE A 143 6.24 -14.16 -12.44
N GLU A 144 5.99 -15.45 -12.29
CA GLU A 144 6.98 -16.50 -12.42
C GLU A 144 6.43 -17.63 -13.30
N SER A 145 7.32 -18.31 -14.01
CA SER A 145 6.96 -19.51 -14.75
C SER A 145 7.08 -20.72 -13.83
N VAL A 146 6.04 -21.53 -13.76
CA VAL A 146 5.99 -22.75 -12.93
C VAL A 146 5.67 -23.98 -13.77
N ASN A 147 5.76 -25.18 -13.19
CA ASN A 147 5.50 -26.45 -13.88
C ASN A 147 6.29 -26.60 -15.18
N ASP A 148 7.63 -26.57 -15.07
CA ASP A 148 8.57 -26.63 -16.21
C ASP A 148 8.40 -25.51 -17.24
N GLY A 149 7.93 -24.35 -16.78
CA GLY A 149 7.76 -23.16 -17.61
C GLY A 149 6.44 -23.09 -18.39
N LYS A 150 5.53 -24.04 -18.16
CA LYS A 150 4.25 -24.12 -18.88
C LYS A 150 3.20 -23.19 -18.30
N ASP A 151 3.13 -23.10 -16.98
CA ASP A 151 2.08 -22.36 -16.28
C ASP A 151 2.62 -21.06 -15.71
N LEU A 152 1.71 -20.09 -15.54
CA LEU A 152 2.02 -18.77 -15.02
C LEU A 152 1.60 -18.70 -13.55
N HIS A 153 2.54 -18.54 -12.63
CA HIS A 153 2.23 -18.07 -11.29
C HIS A 153 2.23 -16.55 -11.29
N ILE A 154 1.21 -15.95 -10.71
CA ILE A 154 1.10 -14.52 -10.50
C ILE A 154 0.72 -14.25 -9.06
N SER A 155 1.40 -13.28 -8.46
CA SER A 155 1.05 -12.75 -7.14
C SER A 155 1.00 -11.23 -7.13
N VAL A 156 0.14 -10.72 -6.26
CA VAL A 156 -0.08 -9.30 -6.03
C VAL A 156 -0.04 -9.07 -4.53
N THR A 157 0.84 -8.17 -4.09
CA THR A 157 0.96 -7.76 -2.68
C THR A 157 0.66 -6.29 -2.54
N ILE A 158 -0.34 -5.96 -1.71
CA ILE A 158 -0.76 -4.60 -1.37
C ILE A 158 -0.53 -4.44 0.15
N PRO A 159 0.56 -3.77 0.57
CA PRO A 159 0.92 -3.69 1.99
C PRO A 159 0.08 -2.69 2.80
N SER A 160 -0.59 -1.77 2.13
CA SER A 160 -1.21 -0.60 2.74
C SER A 160 -2.60 -0.20 2.20
N PRO A 161 -3.52 -1.15 1.85
CA PRO A 161 -4.88 -0.76 1.54
C PRO A 161 -5.52 -0.16 2.79
N SER A 162 -5.89 1.11 2.66
CA SER A 162 -6.80 1.77 3.58
C SER A 162 -8.12 0.99 3.59
N LYS A 163 -8.65 0.73 4.79
CA LYS A 163 -9.90 -0.02 4.98
C LYS A 163 -11.10 0.78 4.49
#